data_AF-A0AAE3MI58-F1
#
_entry.id   AF-A0AAE3MI58-F1
#
_cell.length_a   1.000
_cell.length_b   1.000
_cell.length_c   1.000
_cell.angle_alpha   90.00
_cell.angle_beta   90.00
_cell.angle_gamma   90.00
#
_symmetry.space_group_name_H-M   'P 1'
#
loop_
_entity.id
_entity.type
_entity.pdbx_description
1 polymer ?
#
loop_
_entity_poly.entity_id
_entity_poly.type
_entity_poly.pdbx_seq_one_letter_code
_entity_poly.pdbx_strand_id
1 'polypeptide(L)'
;MNYIKHQQHVFAMMDDNEKIKPNHISLYISLFRIWNYNRFKNPITVFRAEVMKMSKINSHTTYSKVLKELELYGFIRYHPSYDPNLGSKIYLSIFWTGTRPRPVQNLVPIYKHINNIYNNSKSNDLSQNELKEDNMKEKQKKAFQVPPIEHIQIYFEQ
;
A
#
# COMPACT_ATOMS: atom_id res chain seq x y z
N MET A 1 -19.86 -12.90 5.45
CA MET A 1 -18.39 -12.66 5.52
C MET A 1 -18.11 -11.71 6.66
N ASN A 2 -17.24 -12.04 7.62
CA ASN A 2 -16.75 -11.02 8.54
C ASN A 2 -15.63 -10.23 7.86
N TYR A 3 -15.95 -9.06 7.31
CA TYR A 3 -15.03 -8.31 6.45
C TYR A 3 -13.80 -7.79 7.24
N ILE A 4 -13.99 -7.38 8.50
CA ILE A 4 -12.91 -6.88 9.37
C ILE A 4 -11.91 -8.01 9.65
N LYS A 5 -12.40 -9.16 10.12
CA LYS A 5 -11.54 -10.31 10.43
C LYS A 5 -10.79 -10.82 9.20
N HIS A 6 -11.48 -10.88 8.06
CA HIS A 6 -10.87 -11.28 6.82
C HIS A 6 -9.75 -10.32 6.40
N GLN A 7 -10.03 -9.01 6.43
CA GLN A 7 -9.06 -7.99 6.05
C GLN A 7 -7.83 -8.01 6.98
N GLN A 8 -8.05 -8.12 8.30
CA GLN A 8 -6.97 -8.27 9.27
C GLN A 8 -6.09 -9.49 9.00
N HIS A 9 -6.71 -10.64 8.69
CA HIS A 9 -5.96 -11.85 8.38
C HIS A 9 -5.15 -11.70 7.09
N VAL A 10 -5.74 -11.12 6.04
CA VAL A 10 -5.03 -10.88 4.79
C VAL A 10 -3.85 -9.92 4.97
N PHE A 11 -4.02 -8.88 5.79
CA PHE A 11 -2.91 -7.98 6.10
C PHE A 11 -1.78 -8.68 6.84
N ALA A 12 -2.08 -9.51 7.85
CA ALA A 12 -1.07 -10.33 8.49
C ALA A 12 -0.33 -11.25 7.49
N MET A 13 -1.06 -11.92 6.58
CA MET A 13 -0.44 -12.74 5.52
C MET A 13 0.42 -11.92 4.54
N MET A 14 0.08 -10.66 4.29
CA MET A 14 0.85 -9.76 3.45
C MET A 14 2.10 -9.24 4.15
N ASP A 15 2.00 -8.92 5.43
CA ASP A 15 3.11 -8.44 6.27
C ASP A 15 4.19 -9.52 6.44
N ASP A 16 3.78 -10.78 6.57
CA ASP A 16 4.69 -11.93 6.67
C ASP A 16 5.37 -12.28 5.33
N ASN A 17 4.88 -11.76 4.19
CA ASN A 17 5.38 -12.09 2.86
C ASN A 17 6.22 -10.95 2.28
N GLU A 18 7.54 -11.07 2.39
CA GLU A 18 8.52 -10.09 1.89
C GLU A 18 8.41 -9.79 0.38
N LYS A 19 7.78 -10.68 -0.42
CA LYS A 19 7.60 -10.48 -1.86
C LYS A 19 6.45 -9.53 -2.19
N ILE A 20 5.58 -9.25 -1.21
CA ILE A 20 4.49 -8.28 -1.35
C ILE A 20 5.07 -6.87 -1.44
N LYS A 21 4.49 -6.09 -2.34
CA LYS A 21 4.90 -4.71 -2.64
C LYS A 21 3.68 -3.81 -2.52
N PRO A 22 3.85 -2.48 -2.39
CA PRO A 22 2.72 -1.55 -2.29
C PRO A 22 1.67 -1.71 -3.40
N ASN A 23 2.10 -2.01 -4.64
CA ASN A 23 1.17 -2.26 -5.75
C ASN A 23 0.28 -3.49 -5.53
N HIS A 24 0.78 -4.55 -4.89
CA HIS A 24 -0.01 -5.73 -4.54
C HIS A 24 -1.11 -5.37 -3.54
N ILE A 25 -0.76 -4.64 -2.49
CA ILE A 25 -1.70 -4.19 -1.45
C ILE A 25 -2.77 -3.29 -2.08
N SER A 26 -2.36 -2.31 -2.87
CA SER A 26 -3.27 -1.37 -3.54
C SER A 26 -4.24 -2.08 -4.50
N LEU A 27 -3.73 -3.02 -5.30
CA LEU A 27 -4.55 -3.80 -6.23
C LEU A 27 -5.51 -4.72 -5.48
N TYR A 28 -5.02 -5.45 -4.47
CA TYR A 28 -5.87 -6.31 -3.66
C TYR A 28 -6.99 -5.54 -2.97
N ILE A 29 -6.70 -4.38 -2.36
CA ILE A 29 -7.72 -3.56 -1.70
C ILE A 29 -8.76 -3.04 -2.70
N SER A 30 -8.35 -2.69 -3.92
CA SER A 30 -9.28 -2.30 -4.97
C SER A 30 -10.23 -3.44 -5.34
N LEU A 31 -9.71 -4.66 -5.50
CA LEU A 31 -10.52 -5.86 -5.76
C LEU A 31 -11.44 -6.21 -4.57
N PHE A 32 -10.93 -6.10 -3.33
CA PHE A 32 -11.69 -6.33 -2.11
C PHE A 32 -12.85 -5.36 -1.96
N ARG A 33 -12.66 -4.08 -2.32
CA ARG A 33 -13.74 -3.08 -2.33
C ARG A 33 -14.85 -3.45 -3.30
N ILE A 34 -14.51 -3.90 -4.51
CA ILE A 34 -15.49 -4.39 -5.50
C ILE A 34 -16.22 -5.62 -4.97
N TRP A 35 -15.50 -6.56 -4.36
CA TRP A 35 -16.09 -7.75 -3.76
C TRP A 35 -17.03 -7.45 -2.61
N ASN A 36 -16.67 -6.51 -1.72
CA ASN A 36 -17.52 -6.03 -0.64
C ASN A 36 -18.80 -5.36 -1.19
N TYR A 37 -18.65 -4.48 -2.19
CA TYR A 37 -19.78 -3.85 -2.86
C TYR A 37 -20.75 -4.90 -3.44
N ASN A 38 -20.20 -5.97 -4.03
CA ASN A 38 -20.94 -7.13 -4.54
C ASN A 38 -21.36 -8.14 -3.46
N ARG A 39 -21.41 -7.74 -2.19
CA ARG A 39 -21.83 -8.55 -1.04
C ARG A 39 -21.05 -9.86 -0.89
N PHE A 40 -19.76 -9.83 -1.22
CA PHE A 40 -18.84 -10.96 -1.17
C PHE A 40 -19.23 -12.15 -2.05
N LYS A 41 -19.99 -11.90 -3.13
CA LYS A 41 -20.28 -12.93 -4.14
C LYS A 41 -19.08 -13.12 -5.05
N ASN A 42 -18.73 -14.39 -5.27
CA ASN A 42 -17.69 -14.78 -6.21
C ASN A 42 -18.34 -15.41 -7.48
N PRO A 43 -17.79 -15.18 -8.68
CA PRO A 43 -16.70 -14.24 -8.98
C PRO A 43 -17.18 -12.79 -9.00
N ILE A 44 -16.23 -11.86 -8.90
CA ILE A 44 -16.42 -10.47 -9.34
C ILE A 44 -16.02 -10.34 -10.82
N THR A 45 -16.79 -9.56 -11.57
CA THR A 45 -16.41 -9.11 -12.90
C THR A 45 -15.71 -7.77 -12.78
N VAL A 46 -14.55 -7.62 -13.41
CA VAL A 46 -13.77 -6.39 -13.36
C VAL A 46 -13.33 -5.91 -14.74
N PHE A 47 -13.39 -4.59 -14.95
CA PHE A 47 -12.84 -3.95 -16.13
C PHE A 47 -11.46 -3.38 -15.81
N ARG A 48 -10.48 -3.69 -16.67
CA ARG A 48 -9.06 -3.33 -16.42
C ARG A 48 -8.87 -1.85 -16.13
N ALA A 49 -9.48 -0.98 -16.94
CA ALA A 49 -9.34 0.48 -16.81
C ALA A 49 -9.84 0.98 -15.44
N GLU A 50 -10.96 0.44 -14.97
CA GLU A 50 -11.54 0.81 -13.68
C GLU A 50 -10.65 0.36 -12.51
N VAL A 51 -10.21 -0.91 -12.51
CA VAL A 51 -9.37 -1.44 -11.43
C VAL A 51 -8.00 -0.76 -11.41
N MET A 52 -7.41 -0.47 -12.57
CA MET A 52 -6.17 0.31 -12.67
C MET A 52 -6.32 1.69 -12.03
N LYS A 53 -7.41 2.42 -12.35
CA LYS A 53 -7.71 3.73 -11.76
C LYS A 53 -7.91 3.63 -10.24
N MET A 54 -8.62 2.61 -9.76
CA MET A 54 -8.85 2.39 -8.32
C MET A 54 -7.56 2.07 -7.56
N SER A 55 -6.71 1.22 -8.16
CA SER A 55 -5.44 0.75 -7.56
C SER A 55 -4.27 1.70 -7.76
N LYS A 56 -4.47 2.82 -8.47
CA LYS A 56 -3.43 3.80 -8.82
C LYS A 56 -2.26 3.18 -9.61
N ILE A 57 -2.54 2.11 -10.37
CA ILE A 57 -1.57 1.50 -11.27
C ILE A 57 -1.83 2.04 -12.68
N ASN A 58 -0.89 2.84 -13.19
CA ASN A 58 -1.01 3.45 -14.52
C ASN A 58 -0.44 2.57 -15.64
N SER A 59 0.42 1.60 -15.32
CA SER A 59 1.06 0.72 -16.30
C SER A 59 0.30 -0.59 -16.47
N HIS A 60 -0.05 -0.93 -17.71
CA HIS A 60 -0.69 -2.20 -18.06
C HIS A 60 0.18 -3.41 -17.73
N THR A 61 1.50 -3.32 -17.95
CA THR A 61 2.42 -4.43 -17.66
C THR A 61 2.51 -4.67 -16.16
N THR A 62 2.60 -3.59 -15.37
CA THR A 62 2.60 -3.67 -13.92
C THR A 62 1.28 -4.26 -13.40
N TYR A 63 0.14 -3.80 -13.92
CA TYR A 63 -1.16 -4.34 -13.53
C TYR A 63 -1.25 -5.85 -13.73
N SER A 64 -0.95 -6.32 -14.95
CA SER A 64 -1.02 -7.74 -15.29
C SER A 64 -0.03 -8.58 -14.49
N LYS A 65 1.18 -8.06 -14.22
CA LYS A 65 2.18 -8.72 -13.38
C LYS A 65 1.68 -8.89 -11.95
N VAL A 66 1.26 -7.79 -11.32
CA VAL A 66 0.81 -7.79 -9.91
C VAL A 66 -0.42 -8.68 -9.75
N LEU A 67 -1.33 -8.71 -10.73
CA LEU A 67 -2.50 -9.58 -10.71
C LEU A 67 -2.13 -11.07 -10.73
N LYS A 68 -1.15 -11.45 -11.57
CA LYS A 68 -0.60 -12.82 -11.59
C LYS A 68 0.17 -13.16 -10.33
N GLU A 69 0.90 -12.20 -9.76
CA GLU A 69 1.61 -12.37 -8.49
C GLU A 69 0.62 -12.58 -7.33
N LEU A 70 -0.47 -11.81 -7.26
CA LEU A 70 -1.55 -12.01 -6.28
C LEU A 70 -2.22 -13.39 -6.41
N GLU A 71 -2.39 -13.89 -7.64
CA GLU A 71 -2.87 -15.25 -7.88
C GLU A 71 -1.86 -16.30 -7.40
N LEU A 72 -0.57 -16.12 -7.73
CA LEU A 72 0.51 -17.00 -7.28
C LEU A 72 0.60 -17.07 -5.75
N TYR A 73 0.37 -15.95 -5.06
CA TYR A 73 0.36 -15.89 -3.59
C TYR A 73 -0.94 -16.40 -2.97
N GLY A 74 -1.92 -16.82 -3.78
CA GLY A 74 -3.17 -17.43 -3.31
C GLY A 74 -4.22 -16.45 -2.81
N PHE A 75 -4.03 -15.13 -2.99
CA PHE A 75 -5.03 -14.13 -2.58
C PHE A 75 -6.26 -14.13 -3.49
N ILE A 76 -6.06 -14.45 -4.77
CA ILE A 76 -7.11 -14.46 -5.79
C ILE A 76 -6.95 -15.65 -6.74
N ARG A 77 -7.99 -15.94 -7.52
CA ARG A 77 -7.89 -16.70 -8.78
C ARG A 77 -8.35 -15.83 -9.94
N TYR A 78 -7.52 -15.68 -10.96
CA TYR A 78 -7.72 -14.75 -12.05
C TYR A 78 -8.09 -15.48 -13.35
N HIS A 79 -9.24 -15.13 -13.92
CA HIS A 79 -9.68 -15.61 -15.22
C HIS A 79 -9.72 -14.41 -16.18
N PRO A 80 -8.68 -14.26 -17.04
CA PRO A 80 -8.60 -13.15 -17.97
C PRO A 80 -9.76 -13.18 -18.97
N SER A 81 -10.21 -12.00 -19.38
CA SER A 81 -11.03 -11.82 -20.56
C SER A 81 -10.34 -10.82 -21.49
N TYR A 82 -10.37 -11.11 -22.79
CA TYR A 82 -9.88 -10.24 -23.84
C TYR A 82 -10.99 -9.39 -24.46
N ASP A 83 -12.25 -9.64 -24.07
CA ASP A 83 -13.40 -8.87 -24.52
C ASP A 83 -13.63 -7.67 -23.58
N PRO A 84 -13.54 -6.42 -24.09
CA PRO A 84 -13.79 -5.21 -23.32
C PRO A 84 -15.19 -5.14 -22.69
N ASN A 85 -16.19 -5.81 -23.28
CA ASN A 85 -17.58 -5.77 -22.83
C ASN A 85 -17.88 -6.79 -21.73
N LEU A 86 -17.10 -7.88 -21.65
CA LEU A 86 -17.33 -8.96 -20.68
C LEU A 86 -16.56 -8.76 -19.37
N GLY A 87 -15.39 -8.12 -19.42
CA GLY A 87 -14.52 -7.96 -18.25
C GLY A 87 -13.88 -9.27 -17.78
N SER A 88 -12.81 -9.18 -16.99
CA SER A 88 -12.16 -10.36 -16.41
C SER A 88 -12.90 -10.84 -15.17
N LYS A 89 -12.89 -12.15 -14.91
CA LYS A 89 -13.49 -12.73 -13.69
C LYS A 89 -12.41 -12.96 -12.64
N ILE A 90 -12.64 -12.51 -11.42
CA ILE A 90 -11.73 -12.72 -10.29
C ILE A 90 -12.50 -13.36 -9.15
N TYR A 91 -11.92 -14.40 -8.56
CA TYR A 91 -12.40 -15.01 -7.32
C TYR A 91 -11.47 -14.58 -6.19
N LEU A 92 -11.99 -13.95 -5.15
CA LEU A 92 -11.20 -13.67 -3.95
C LEU A 92 -11.21 -14.89 -3.03
N SER A 93 -10.04 -15.23 -2.50
CA SER A 93 -9.88 -16.32 -1.54
C SER A 93 -10.54 -15.97 -0.20
N ILE A 94 -11.19 -16.96 0.42
CA ILE A 94 -11.84 -16.78 1.73
C ILE A 94 -10.93 -17.37 2.80
N PHE A 95 -10.34 -16.50 3.63
CA PHE A 95 -9.40 -16.90 4.68
C PHE A 95 -10.01 -17.03 6.09
N TRP A 96 -11.33 -16.88 6.22
CA TRP A 96 -12.02 -17.12 7.49
C TRP A 96 -12.92 -18.36 7.34
N THR A 97 -12.43 -19.50 7.78
CA THR A 97 -13.28 -20.68 7.99
C THR A 97 -12.92 -21.24 9.36
N GLY A 98 -13.39 -20.53 10.37
CA GLY A 98 -13.39 -20.97 11.75
C GLY A 98 -14.75 -20.64 12.36
N THR A 99 -15.63 -21.64 12.40
CA THR A 99 -16.74 -21.67 13.35
C THR A 99 -16.14 -21.65 14.76
N ARG A 100 -16.01 -20.43 15.30
CA ARG A 100 -16.02 -20.01 16.72
C ARG A 100 -15.43 -18.60 16.78
N PRO A 101 -16.09 -17.62 17.41
CA PRO A 101 -15.42 -16.38 17.76
C PRO A 101 -14.34 -16.73 18.79
N ARG A 102 -13.07 -16.82 18.36
CA ARG A 102 -11.97 -16.72 19.31
C ARG A 102 -12.02 -15.32 19.91
N PRO A 103 -11.83 -15.16 21.24
CA PRO A 103 -11.68 -13.85 21.83
C PRO A 103 -10.57 -13.13 21.08
N VAL A 104 -10.85 -11.90 20.66
CA VAL A 104 -9.90 -11.04 19.98
C VAL A 104 -8.66 -11.00 20.87
N GLN A 105 -7.57 -11.64 20.45
CA GLN A 105 -6.27 -11.35 21.04
C GLN A 105 -6.08 -9.86 20.83
N ASN A 106 -5.94 -9.12 21.93
CA ASN A 106 -5.78 -7.67 21.93
C ASN A 106 -4.75 -7.30 20.86
N LEU A 107 -5.22 -6.79 19.72
CA LEU A 107 -4.34 -6.34 18.65
C LEU A 107 -3.50 -5.22 19.25
N VAL A 108 -2.19 -5.46 19.38
CA VAL A 108 -1.28 -4.42 19.86
C VAL A 108 -1.39 -3.26 18.88
N PRO A 109 -1.69 -2.04 19.33
CA PRO A 109 -1.85 -0.93 18.43
C PRO A 109 -0.55 -0.63 17.67
N ILE A 110 -0.66 -0.50 16.34
CA ILE A 110 0.46 -0.35 15.39
C ILE A 110 1.42 0.78 15.80
N TYR A 111 0.92 1.85 16.43
CA TYR A 111 1.75 2.97 16.90
C TYR A 111 2.85 2.57 17.90
N LYS A 112 2.70 1.46 18.63
CA LYS A 112 3.73 0.99 19.58
C LYS A 112 4.99 0.48 18.87
N HIS A 113 4.87 -0.07 17.65
CA HIS A 113 6.01 -0.55 16.87
C HIS A 113 6.70 0.58 16.09
N ILE A 114 5.93 1.58 15.64
CA ILE A 114 6.45 2.75 14.90
C ILE A 114 7.42 3.57 15.77
N ASN A 115 7.10 3.74 17.06
CA ASN A 115 7.95 4.52 17.99
C ASN A 115 9.35 3.91 18.16
N ASN A 116 9.49 2.58 18.15
CA ASN A 116 10.81 1.94 18.25
C ASN A 116 11.66 2.14 16.98
N ILE A 117 11.04 2.22 15.81
CA ILE A 117 11.73 2.47 14.54
C ILE A 117 12.19 3.94 14.45
N TYR A 118 11.33 4.88 14.84
CA TYR A 118 11.67 6.31 14.85
C TYR A 118 12.76 6.66 15.88
N ASN A 119 12.82 5.96 17.01
CA ASN A 119 13.85 6.18 18.01
C ASN A 119 15.21 5.57 17.62
N ASN A 120 15.24 4.47 16.85
CA ASN A 120 16.48 3.85 16.38
C ASN A 120 17.16 4.61 15.23
N SER A 121 16.41 5.38 14.43
CA SER A 121 17.02 6.25 13.42
C SER A 121 17.63 7.52 14.02
N LYS A 122 17.13 8.00 15.18
CA LYS A 122 17.67 9.18 15.86
C LYS A 122 19.02 8.93 16.54
N SER A 123 19.29 7.69 17.00
CA SER A 123 20.54 7.31 17.68
C SER A 123 21.69 7.01 16.72
N ASN A 124 21.41 6.61 15.48
CA ASN A 124 22.44 6.31 14.48
C ASN A 124 23.00 7.55 13.77
N ASP A 125 22.28 8.69 13.77
CA ASP A 125 22.74 9.93 13.12
C ASP A 125 23.69 10.78 14.00
N LEU A 126 23.79 10.53 15.31
CA LEU A 126 24.66 11.30 16.22
C LEU A 126 26.07 10.71 16.41
N SER A 127 26.36 9.50 15.92
CA SER A 127 27.64 8.81 16.21
C SER A 127 28.65 8.77 15.06
N GLN A 128 28.37 9.37 13.90
CA GLN A 128 29.31 9.39 12.76
C GLN A 128 29.95 10.74 12.45
N ASN A 129 29.66 11.80 13.22
CA ASN A 129 30.12 13.15 12.90
C ASN A 129 31.42 13.61 13.58
N GLU A 130 32.06 12.80 14.44
CA GLU A 130 33.23 13.28 15.22
C GLU A 130 34.61 12.91 14.68
N LEU A 131 34.77 12.14 13.59
CA LEU A 131 36.11 11.86 13.05
C LEU A 131 36.09 11.76 11.53
N LYS A 132 36.30 12.92 10.87
CA LYS A 132 37.05 13.11 9.60
C LYS A 132 36.93 14.57 9.12
N GLU A 133 37.60 15.48 9.81
CA GLU A 133 38.24 16.60 9.12
C GLU A 133 39.47 16.03 8.41
N ASP A 134 39.39 15.89 7.09
CA ASP A 134 40.38 16.48 6.17
C ASP A 134 40.14 16.05 4.71
N ASN A 135 40.12 17.09 3.86
CA ASN A 135 40.29 17.12 2.39
C ASN A 135 39.06 17.07 1.45
N MET A 136 38.56 18.28 1.17
CA MET A 136 38.50 18.93 -0.16
C MET A 136 37.47 18.46 -1.23
N LYS A 137 36.34 19.19 -1.36
CA LYS A 137 36.00 20.14 -2.46
C LYS A 137 34.48 20.31 -2.71
N GLU A 138 34.00 21.51 -2.36
CA GLU A 138 32.93 22.36 -2.95
C GLU A 138 31.69 21.76 -3.65
N LYS A 139 30.53 21.95 -3.01
CA LYS A 139 29.35 22.59 -3.64
C LYS A 139 28.37 23.08 -2.56
N GLN A 140 28.36 24.39 -2.28
CA GLN A 140 27.49 25.01 -1.28
C GLN A 140 26.02 25.00 -1.76
N LYS A 141 25.17 24.16 -1.17
CA LYS A 141 23.71 24.33 -1.25
C LYS A 141 23.31 25.44 -0.26
N LYS A 142 22.89 26.60 -0.76
CA LYS A 142 22.28 27.66 0.07
C LYS A 142 21.08 27.08 0.82
N ALA A 143 21.07 27.26 2.14
CA ALA A 143 19.91 26.96 2.97
C ALA A 143 18.71 27.79 2.50
N PHE A 144 17.53 27.17 2.44
CA PHE A 144 16.29 27.84 2.07
C PHE A 144 15.99 28.95 3.09
N GLN A 145 15.98 30.20 2.65
CA GLN A 145 15.51 31.34 3.45
C GLN A 145 14.09 31.68 3.03
N VAL A 146 13.21 31.85 4.01
CA VAL A 146 11.83 32.27 3.78
C VAL A 146 11.87 33.70 3.20
N PRO A 147 11.15 33.97 2.09
CA PRO A 147 11.17 35.29 1.48
C PRO A 147 10.61 36.37 2.42
N PRO A 148 11.11 37.61 2.34
CA PRO A 148 10.61 38.73 3.14
C PRO A 148 9.10 38.96 2.92
N ILE A 149 8.41 39.33 4.01
CA ILE A 149 6.95 39.52 4.05
C ILE A 149 6.43 40.50 2.98
N GLU A 150 7.25 41.48 2.58
CA GLU A 150 6.92 42.47 1.54
C GLU A 150 6.55 41.83 0.20
N HIS A 151 7.16 40.69 -0.15
CA HIS A 151 6.85 39.98 -1.39
C HIS A 151 5.50 39.24 -1.36
N ILE A 152 4.93 39.02 -0.17
CA ILE A 152 3.67 38.30 0.00
C ILE A 152 2.48 39.26 -0.17
N GLN A 153 2.62 40.53 0.21
CA GLN A 153 1.54 41.52 0.17
C GLN A 153 1.05 41.83 -1.26
N ILE A 154 1.93 41.76 -2.25
CA ILE A 154 1.61 42.02 -3.68
C ILE A 154 0.56 41.04 -4.23
N TYR A 155 0.46 39.83 -3.64
CA TYR A 155 -0.47 38.80 -4.10
C TYR A 155 -1.89 38.94 -3.54
N PHE A 156 -2.10 39.82 -2.55
CA PHE A 156 -3.39 39.99 -1.88
C PHE A 156 -4.09 41.32 -2.21
N GLU A 157 -3.54 42.13 -3.14
CA GLU A 157 -4.12 43.40 -3.59
C GLU A 157 -4.77 43.32 -5.01
N GLN A 158 -5.10 42.13 -5.51
CA GLN A 158 -5.92 41.94 -6.72
C GLN A 158 -7.35 41.50 -6.40
#